data_AF-A0A497A473-F1
#
_entry.id   AF-A0A497A473-F1
#
_cell.length_a   1.000
_cell.length_b   1.000
_cell.length_c   1.000
_cell.angle_alpha   90.00
_cell.angle_beta   90.00
_cell.angle_gamma   90.00
#
_symmetry.space_group_name_H-M   'P 1'
#
loop_
_entity.id
_entity.type
_entity.pdbx_description
1 polymer ?
#
loop_
_entity_poly.entity_id
_entity_poly.type
_entity_poly.pdbx_seq_one_letter_code
_entity_poly.pdbx_strand_id
1 'polypeptide(L)'
;MIGTDFSPDLASWILLLVLGVFNTGFAVTLYLKGLGMVKAQKAVVFTYLEPASAVLFGFLFLAQQPTPFMLVGGFLILVAGYIVASR
;
A
#
# COMPACT_ATOMS: atom_id res chain seq x y z
N MET A 1 -7.47 -12.78 -27.49
CA MET A 1 -8.81 -13.36 -27.30
C MET A 1 -9.13 -13.27 -25.82
N ILE A 2 -9.94 -12.28 -25.41
CA ILE A 2 -10.43 -12.20 -24.03
C ILE A 2 -11.52 -13.27 -23.93
N GLY A 3 -11.26 -14.34 -23.17
CA GLY A 3 -12.21 -15.42 -22.94
C GLY A 3 -13.48 -14.84 -22.31
N THR A 4 -14.60 -14.97 -23.02
CA THR A 4 -15.92 -14.50 -22.60
C THR A 4 -16.59 -15.49 -21.67
N ASP A 5 -15.92 -15.84 -20.58
CA ASP A 5 -16.49 -16.62 -19.49
C ASP A 5 -16.74 -15.68 -18.30
N PHE A 6 -17.64 -14.71 -18.50
CA PHE A 6 -18.03 -13.68 -17.52
C PHE A 6 -18.96 -14.23 -16.41
N SER A 7 -18.83 -15.51 -16.08
CA SER A 7 -19.47 -16.14 -14.93
C SER A 7 -18.44 -16.17 -13.78
N PRO A 8 -18.36 -15.12 -12.95
CA PRO A 8 -17.48 -15.13 -11.79
C PRO A 8 -17.84 -16.32 -10.89
N ASP A 9 -16.89 -17.23 -10.71
CA ASP A 9 -17.04 -18.31 -9.76
C ASP A 9 -17.05 -17.75 -8.32
N LEU A 10 -17.44 -18.56 -7.34
CA LEU A 10 -17.49 -18.17 -5.93
C LEU A 10 -16.17 -17.56 -5.43
N ALA A 11 -15.01 -18.08 -5.85
CA ALA A 11 -13.70 -17.55 -5.50
C ALA A 11 -13.50 -16.13 -6.04
N SER A 12 -13.95 -15.85 -7.26
CA SER A 12 -13.88 -14.50 -7.84
C SER A 12 -14.73 -13.51 -7.03
N TRP A 13 -15.93 -13.91 -6.61
CA TRP A 13 -16.78 -13.12 -5.71
C TRP A 13 -16.14 -12.86 -4.35
N ILE A 14 -15.51 -13.89 -3.76
CA ILE A 14 -14.78 -13.75 -2.49
C ILE A 14 -13.62 -12.77 -2.65
N LEU A 15 -12.83 -12.88 -3.72
CA LEU A 15 -11.71 -11.97 -3.99
C LEU A 15 -12.20 -10.52 -4.18
N LEU A 16 -13.31 -10.32 -4.89
CA LEU A 16 -13.92 -8.99 -5.06
C LEU A 16 -14.41 -8.41 -3.72
N LEU A 17 -15.02 -9.23 -2.86
CA LEU A 17 -15.42 -8.80 -1.52
C LEU A 17 -14.22 -8.44 -0.65
N VAL A 18 -13.16 -9.25 -0.67
CA VAL A 18 -11.91 -8.95 0.06
C VAL A 18 -11.29 -7.66 -0.47
N LEU A 19 -11.20 -7.49 -1.78
CA LEU A 19 -10.68 -6.27 -2.39
C LEU A 19 -11.52 -5.03 -2.00
N GLY A 20 -12.84 -5.09 -2.18
CA GLY A 20 -13.73 -3.96 -1.92
C GLY A 20 -13.83 -3.61 -0.43
N VAL A 21 -14.03 -4.60 0.44
CA VAL A 21 -14.27 -4.36 1.87
C VAL A 21 -12.95 -4.14 2.61
N PHE A 22 -11.97 -5.01 2.43
CA PHE A 22 -10.72 -4.97 3.20
C PHE A 22 -9.69 -4.01 2.58
N ASN A 23 -9.39 -4.15 1.29
CA ASN A 23 -8.35 -3.33 0.66
C ASN A 23 -8.82 -1.87 0.47
N THR A 24 -10.06 -1.64 0.04
CA THR A 24 -10.56 -0.28 -0.22
C THR A 24 -11.33 0.29 0.98
N GLY A 25 -12.46 -0.32 1.37
CA GLY A 25 -13.37 0.25 2.37
C GLY A 25 -12.72 0.46 3.74
N PHE A 26 -12.13 -0.61 4.28
CA PHE A 26 -11.47 -0.58 5.59
C PHE A 26 -10.23 0.32 5.59
N ALA A 27 -9.35 0.19 4.59
CA ALA A 27 -8.14 1.01 4.51
C ALA A 27 -8.46 2.51 4.37
N VAL A 28 -9.40 2.88 3.50
CA VAL A 28 -9.83 4.29 3.33
C VAL A 28 -10.48 4.83 4.59
N THR A 29 -11.30 4.04 5.29
CA THR A 29 -11.89 4.46 6.56
C THR A 29 -10.82 4.75 7.60
N LEU A 30 -9.80 3.89 7.70
CA LEU A 30 -8.68 4.07 8.61
C LEU A 30 -7.85 5.30 8.23
N TYR A 31 -7.61 5.52 6.94
CA TYR A 31 -6.92 6.69 6.41
C TYR A 31 -7.66 7.99 6.74
N LEU A 32 -8.96 8.07 6.45
CA LEU A 32 -9.77 9.26 6.73
C LEU A 32 -9.87 9.55 8.23
N LYS A 33 -10.04 8.50 9.05
CA LYS A 33 -10.01 8.65 10.51
C LYS A 33 -8.66 9.15 11.01
N GLY A 34 -7.56 8.58 10.49
CA GLY A 34 -6.20 8.99 10.82
C GLY A 34 -5.90 10.43 10.39
N LEU A 35 -6.42 10.87 9.24
CA LEU A 35 -6.26 12.23 8.74
C LEU A 35 -6.89 13.28 9.68
N GLY A 36 -7.94 12.91 10.41
CA GLY A 36 -8.50 13.74 11.48
C GLY A 36 -7.64 13.80 12.76
N MET A 37 -6.68 12.88 12.92
CA MET A 37 -5.84 12.74 14.11
C MET A 37 -4.40 13.27 13.92
N VAL A 38 -3.93 13.37 12.67
CA VAL A 38 -2.58 13.85 12.34
C VAL A 38 -2.62 15.05 11.39
N LYS A 39 -1.62 15.93 11.47
CA LYS A 39 -1.49 17.03 10.51
C LYS A 39 -1.35 16.47 9.09
N ALA A 40 -1.94 17.14 8.09
CA ALA A 40 -1.91 16.72 6.69
C ALA A 40 -0.49 16.43 6.17
N GLN A 41 0.50 17.22 6.58
CA GLN A 41 1.90 16.99 6.21
C GLN A 41 2.43 15.64 6.72
N LYS A 42 2.01 15.19 7.91
CA LYS A 42 2.39 13.87 8.44
C LYS A 42 1.73 12.74 7.67
N ALA A 43 0.45 12.90 7.37
CA ALA A 43 -0.31 11.91 6.60
C ALA A 43 0.33 11.66 5.23
N VAL A 44 0.72 12.71 4.51
CA VAL A 44 1.41 12.60 3.21
C VAL A 44 2.75 11.88 3.32
N VAL A 45 3.51 12.06 4.41
CA VAL A 45 4.77 11.33 4.59
C VAL A 45 4.51 9.83 4.78
N PHE A 46 3.46 9.47 5.50
CA PHE A 46 3.08 8.07 5.70
C PHE A 46 2.57 7.39 4.44
N THR A 47 1.96 8.10 3.48
CA THR A 47 1.55 7.47 2.21
C THR A 47 2.74 7.04 1.37
N TYR A 48 3.92 7.65 1.52
CA TYR A 48 5.15 7.16 0.88
C TYR A 48 5.61 5.78 1.40
N LEU A 49 5.06 5.26 2.50
CA LEU A 49 5.29 3.87 2.89
C LEU A 49 4.74 2.89 1.85
N GLU A 50 3.79 3.30 0.99
CA GLU A 50 3.27 2.48 -0.09
C GLU A 50 4.36 2.03 -1.09
N PRO A 51 5.11 2.93 -1.77
CA PRO A 51 6.20 2.51 -2.64
C PRO A 51 7.33 1.77 -1.92
N ALA A 52 7.63 2.09 -0.65
CA ALA A 52 8.61 1.34 0.13
C ALA A 52 8.16 -0.11 0.39
N SER A 53 6.87 -0.30 0.73
CA SER A 53 6.27 -1.61 0.91
C SER A 53 6.19 -2.39 -0.39
N ALA A 54 5.91 -1.71 -1.52
CA ALA A 54 5.89 -2.32 -2.84
C ALA A 54 7.26 -2.93 -3.22
N VAL A 55 8.36 -2.22 -2.95
CA VAL A 55 9.72 -2.75 -3.17
C VAL A 55 9.98 -3.98 -2.29
N LEU A 56 9.61 -3.91 -1.00
CA LEU A 56 9.78 -5.03 -0.06
C LEU A 56 8.98 -6.26 -0.49
N PHE A 57 7.69 -6.08 -0.81
CA PHE A 57 6.82 -7.17 -1.23
C PHE A 57 7.16 -7.71 -2.62
N GLY A 58 7.62 -6.87 -3.55
CA GLY A 58 8.14 -7.31 -4.85
C GLY A 58 9.37 -8.22 -4.69
N PHE A 59 10.27 -7.87 -3.76
CA PHE A 59 11.39 -8.74 -3.43
C PHE A 59 10.96 -10.06 -2.78
N LEU A 60 10.06 -10.02 -1.79
CA LEU A 60 9.65 -11.21 -1.03
C LEU A 60 8.76 -12.18 -1.82
N PHE A 61 7.79 -11.67 -2.57
CA PHE A 61 6.75 -12.49 -3.21
C PHE A 61 6.99 -12.70 -4.70
N LEU A 62 7.63 -11.74 -5.39
CA LEU A 62 7.84 -11.78 -6.84
C LEU A 62 9.31 -12.06 -7.20
N ALA A 63 10.19 -12.28 -6.22
CA ALA A 63 11.64 -12.47 -6.42
C ALA A 63 12.32 -11.34 -7.23
N GLN A 64 11.75 -10.13 -7.21
CA GLN A 64 12.31 -8.96 -7.89
C GLN A 64 13.51 -8.43 -7.11
N GLN A 65 14.67 -8.32 -7.74
CA GLN A 65 15.84 -7.74 -7.07
C GLN A 65 15.72 -6.21 -6.99
N PRO A 66 15.69 -5.63 -5.77
CA PRO A 66 15.62 -4.18 -5.61
C PRO A 66 16.91 -3.54 -6.10
N THR A 67 16.77 -2.46 -6.87
CA THR A 67 17.93 -1.69 -7.34
C THR A 67 18.54 -0.88 -6.21
N PRO A 68 19.83 -0.50 -6.29
CA PRO A 68 20.45 0.37 -5.28
C PRO A 68 19.68 1.69 -5.06
N PHE A 69 19.12 2.27 -6.12
CA PHE A 69 18.31 3.49 -6.01
C PHE A 69 16.99 3.26 -5.27
N MET A 70 16.35 2.10 -5.43
CA MET A 70 15.16 1.73 -4.67
C MET A 70 15.47 1.58 -3.18
N LEU A 71 16.63 1.00 -2.84
CA LEU A 71 17.07 0.89 -1.44
C LEU A 71 17.34 2.25 -0.81
N VAL A 72 18.02 3.14 -1.53
CA VAL A 72 18.26 4.52 -1.07
C VAL A 72 16.94 5.26 -0.89
N GLY A 73 16.04 5.22 -1.88
CA GLY A 73 14.72 5.83 -1.80
C GLY A 73 13.89 5.29 -0.63
N GLY A 74 13.85 3.97 -0.47
CA GLY A 74 13.16 3.32 0.65
C GLY A 74 13.74 3.74 2.01
N PHE A 75 15.06 3.83 2.13
CA PHE A 75 15.72 4.32 3.34
C PHE A 75 15.35 5.78 3.63
N LEU A 76 15.35 6.67 2.63
CA LEU A 76 14.93 8.06 2.80
C LEU A 76 13.47 8.16 3.27
N ILE A 77 12.57 7.34 2.74
CA ILE A 77 11.16 7.31 3.16
C ILE A 77 11.04 6.93 4.64
N LEU A 78 11.77 5.89 5.08
CA LEU A 78 11.76 5.45 6.49
C LEU A 78 12.30 6.53 7.42
N VAL A 79 13.41 7.18 7.06
CA VAL A 79 14.01 8.27 7.84
C VAL A 79 13.06 9.47 7.91
N ALA A 80 12.45 9.87 6.79
CA ALA A 80 11.49 10.96 6.77
C ALA A 80 10.27 10.64 7.65
N GLY A 81 9.73 9.42 7.56
CA GLY A 81 8.63 8.94 8.41
C GLY A 81 8.98 9.02 9.90
N TYR A 82 10.18 8.58 10.28
CA TYR A 82 10.66 8.66 11.66
C TYR A 82 10.78 10.10 12.18
N ILE A 83 11.38 11.01 11.39
CA ILE A 83 11.52 12.43 11.75
C ILE A 83 10.15 13.10 11.92
N VAL A 84 9.19 12.75 11.06
CA VAL A 84 7.86 13.35 11.07
C VAL A 84 6.98 12.79 12.18
N ALA A 85 7.15 11.52 12.53
CA ALA A 85 6.45 10.87 13.64
C ALA A 85 6.94 11.35 15.02
N SER A 86 8.21 11.74 15.14
CA SER A 86 8.84 12.18 16.40
C SER A 86 8.64 13.66 16.73
N ARG A 87 8.02 14.45 15.84
CA ARG A 87 7.56 15.83 16.10
C ARG A 87 6.09 15.89 16.45
#